data_AF-A0A4R6S6H0-F1
#
_entry.id   AF-A0A4R6S6H0-F1
#
_cell.length_a   1.000
_cell.length_b   1.000
_cell.length_c   1.000
_cell.angle_alpha   90.00
_cell.angle_beta   90.00
_cell.angle_gamma   90.00
#
_symmetry.space_group_name_H-M   'P 1'
#
loop_
_entity.id
_entity.type
_entity.pdbx_description
1 polymer ?
#
loop_
_entity_poly.entity_id
_entity_poly.type
_entity_poly.pdbx_seq_one_letter_code
_entity_poly.pdbx_strand_id
1 'polypeptide(L)'
;MSQLLRSATEGELFARALAAQDSAALQATLAPSIDFAALTPGRHWTGTSPTEVDEIILGRWFGPGRRIVSLCSVSSDAVADCRRVGYRLLVQRDGLDHLVEQQAFYTTRGGVIDWLRVLCSGYRPVGS
;
A
#
# COMPACT_ATOMS: atom_id res chain seq x y z
N MET A 1 5.87 28.24 13.66
CA MET A 1 6.33 27.56 12.44
C MET A 1 5.10 26.96 11.75
N SER A 2 4.58 27.68 10.75
CA SER A 2 3.38 27.27 10.00
C SER A 2 3.64 25.95 9.28
N GLN A 3 2.90 24.92 9.66
CA GLN A 3 2.86 23.65 8.94
C GLN A 3 2.11 23.92 7.63
N LEU A 4 2.85 24.29 6.58
CA LEU A 4 2.29 24.32 5.22
C LEU A 4 1.64 22.96 4.98
N LEU A 5 0.37 22.96 4.58
CA LEU A 5 -0.35 21.80 4.07
C LEU A 5 0.47 21.25 2.90
N ARG A 6 1.33 20.26 3.15
CA ARG A 6 1.96 19.49 2.08
C ARG A 6 0.86 18.69 1.41
N SER A 7 0.71 18.83 0.10
CA SER A 7 -0.08 17.91 -0.71
C SER A 7 0.39 16.48 -0.44
N ALA A 8 -0.54 15.53 -0.40
CA ALA A 8 -0.22 14.13 -0.18
C ALA A 8 0.74 13.62 -1.28
N THR A 9 1.72 12.81 -0.88
CA THR A 9 2.62 12.16 -1.83
C THR A 9 1.92 11.00 -2.55
N GLU A 10 2.42 10.55 -3.69
CA GLU A 10 1.87 9.42 -4.45
C GLU A 10 1.79 8.14 -3.61
N GLY A 11 2.80 7.90 -2.76
CA GLY A 11 2.79 6.78 -1.83
C GLY A 11 1.74 6.94 -0.72
N GLU A 12 1.48 8.16 -0.25
CA GLU A 12 0.38 8.42 0.68
C GLU A 12 -0.99 8.25 0.02
N LEU A 13 -1.14 8.67 -1.24
CA LEU A 13 -2.35 8.44 -2.03
C LEU A 13 -2.59 6.94 -2.24
N PHE A 14 -1.54 6.18 -2.58
CA PHE A 14 -1.59 4.71 -2.65
C PHE A 14 -2.05 4.09 -1.32
N ALA A 15 -1.45 4.48 -0.19
CA ALA A 15 -1.81 3.97 1.13
C ALA A 15 -3.27 4.30 1.51
N ARG A 16 -3.76 5.48 1.14
CA ARG A 16 -5.15 5.90 1.38
C ARG A 16 -6.14 5.15 0.49
N ALA A 17 -5.85 4.98 -0.79
CA ALA A 17 -6.68 4.21 -1.71
C ALA A 17 -6.76 2.74 -1.27
N LEU A 18 -5.62 2.17 -0.88
CA LEU A 18 -5.55 0.84 -0.26
C LEU A 18 -6.43 0.75 0.98
N ALA A 19 -6.30 1.70 1.92
CA ALA A 19 -7.06 1.68 3.16
C ALA A 19 -8.58 1.82 2.95
N ALA A 20 -8.99 2.54 1.90
CA ALA A 20 -10.37 2.66 1.48
C ALA A 20 -10.88 1.43 0.71
N GLN A 21 -10.00 0.47 0.38
CA GLN A 21 -10.28 -0.64 -0.54
C GLN A 21 -10.88 -0.14 -1.88
N ASP A 22 -10.40 1.02 -2.35
CA ASP A 22 -10.85 1.64 -3.59
C ASP A 22 -9.95 1.21 -4.74
N SER A 23 -10.40 0.21 -5.50
CA SER A 23 -9.68 -0.35 -6.64
C SER A 23 -9.39 0.71 -7.72
N ALA A 24 -10.33 1.61 -7.99
CA ALA A 24 -10.15 2.63 -9.02
C ALA A 24 -9.10 3.66 -8.60
N ALA A 25 -9.18 4.15 -7.36
CA ALA A 25 -8.19 5.08 -6.82
C ALA A 25 -6.81 4.42 -6.68
N LEU A 26 -6.75 3.14 -6.32
CA LEU A 26 -5.50 2.40 -6.19
C LEU A 26 -4.82 2.28 -7.56
N GLN A 27 -5.55 1.84 -8.58
CA GLN A 27 -5.04 1.73 -9.94
C GLN A 27 -4.59 3.08 -10.50
N ALA A 28 -5.31 4.16 -10.20
CA ALA A 28 -4.95 5.52 -10.64
C ALA A 28 -3.62 6.04 -10.08
N THR A 29 -3.10 5.44 -9.01
CA THR A 29 -1.79 5.81 -8.45
C THR A 29 -0.62 5.17 -9.19
N LEU A 30 -0.89 4.20 -10.07
CA LEU A 30 0.11 3.36 -10.72
C LEU A 30 0.25 3.73 -12.20
N ALA A 31 1.49 3.71 -12.70
CA ALA A 31 1.76 3.85 -14.12
C ALA A 31 1.16 2.65 -14.89
N PRO A 32 0.71 2.85 -16.15
CA PRO A 32 0.21 1.75 -16.98
C PRO A 32 1.20 0.59 -17.14
N SER A 33 2.50 0.89 -17.14
CA SER A 33 3.61 -0.07 -17.17
C SER A 33 4.39 -0.05 -15.85
N ILE A 34 3.74 -0.46 -14.76
CA ILE A 34 4.32 -0.51 -13.42
C ILE A 34 5.33 -1.67 -13.31
N ASP A 35 6.50 -1.43 -12.73
CA ASP A 35 7.37 -2.51 -12.23
C ASP A 35 7.05 -2.75 -10.74
N PHE A 36 6.19 -3.73 -10.45
CA PHE A 36 5.79 -4.07 -9.09
C PHE A 36 6.40 -5.38 -8.62
N ALA A 37 6.97 -5.37 -7.42
CA ALA A 37 7.28 -6.58 -6.68
C ALA A 37 6.99 -6.41 -5.19
N ALA A 38 6.63 -7.50 -4.53
CA ALA A 38 6.33 -7.47 -3.10
C ALA A 38 6.61 -8.78 -2.38
N LEU A 39 6.92 -8.66 -1.10
CA LEU A 39 7.12 -9.76 -0.18
C LEU A 39 6.07 -9.70 0.93
N THR A 40 5.29 -10.76 1.03
CA THR A 40 4.49 -11.08 2.22
C THR A 40 5.10 -12.30 2.91
N PRO A 41 4.80 -12.60 4.18
CA PRO A 41 5.33 -13.79 4.82
C PRO A 41 5.11 -15.05 3.95
N GLY A 42 6.22 -15.70 3.57
CA GLY A 42 6.23 -16.93 2.79
C GLY A 42 5.90 -16.81 1.30
N ARG A 43 5.72 -15.60 0.73
CA ARG A 43 5.37 -15.44 -0.70
C ARG A 43 6.01 -14.21 -1.34
N HIS A 44 6.38 -14.36 -2.61
CA HIS A 44 6.81 -13.30 -3.51
C HIS A 44 5.73 -13.05 -4.56
N TRP A 45 5.50 -11.78 -4.87
CA TRP A 45 4.49 -11.31 -5.81
C TRP A 45 5.12 -10.35 -6.80
N THR A 46 4.67 -10.39 -8.05
CA THR A 46 5.09 -9.49 -9.12
C THR A 46 3.89 -9.08 -9.95
N GLY A 47 3.95 -7.90 -10.55
CA GLY A 47 2.90 -7.39 -11.44
C GLY A 47 3.47 -6.35 -12.40
N THR A 48 2.88 -6.26 -13.57
CA THR A 48 3.35 -5.41 -14.68
C THR A 48 2.31 -4.39 -15.15
N SER A 49 1.11 -4.44 -14.58
CA SER A 49 0.00 -3.51 -14.87
C SER A 49 -0.76 -3.13 -13.60
N PRO A 50 -1.45 -1.97 -13.57
CA PRO A 50 -2.27 -1.57 -12.43
C PRO A 50 -3.32 -2.61 -12.03
N THR A 51 -3.95 -3.26 -13.01
CA THR A 51 -4.96 -4.30 -12.78
C THR A 51 -4.35 -5.55 -12.12
N GLU A 52 -3.19 -6.04 -12.58
CA GLU A 52 -2.50 -7.16 -11.92
C GLU A 52 -2.12 -6.82 -10.47
N VAL A 53 -1.67 -5.59 -10.23
CA VAL A 53 -1.33 -5.13 -8.88
C VAL A 53 -2.58 -5.07 -7.98
N ASP A 54 -3.70 -4.56 -8.49
CA ASP A 54 -4.98 -4.55 -7.77
C ASP A 54 -5.48 -5.96 -7.44
N GLU A 55 -5.43 -6.88 -8.41
CA GLU A 55 -5.79 -8.29 -8.22
C GLU A 55 -4.93 -8.97 -7.14
N ILE A 56 -3.65 -8.61 -7.03
CA ILE A 56 -2.79 -9.09 -5.95
C ILE A 56 -3.19 -8.46 -4.61
N ILE A 57 -3.35 -7.15 -4.57
CA ILE A 57 -3.53 -6.39 -3.34
C ILE A 57 -4.97 -6.53 -2.81
N LEU A 58 -5.97 -6.03 -3.54
CA LEU A 58 -7.37 -6.07 -3.14
C LEU A 58 -8.03 -7.40 -3.50
N GLY A 59 -7.52 -8.15 -4.47
CA GLY A 59 -8.04 -9.48 -4.80
C GLY A 59 -7.51 -10.59 -3.87
N ARG A 60 -6.24 -10.54 -3.42
CA ARG A 60 -5.63 -11.61 -2.61
C ARG A 60 -5.25 -11.19 -1.21
N TRP A 61 -4.45 -10.13 -1.04
CA TRP A 61 -3.96 -9.76 0.30
C TRP A 61 -5.10 -9.28 1.20
N PHE A 62 -5.97 -8.43 0.65
CA PHE A 62 -7.16 -7.85 1.28
C PHE A 62 -8.43 -8.27 0.53
N GLY A 63 -8.44 -9.50 0.01
CA GLY A 63 -9.54 -10.10 -0.72
C GLY A 63 -10.83 -10.31 0.09
N PRO A 64 -11.82 -11.00 -0.48
CA PRO A 64 -13.12 -11.23 0.16
C PRO A 64 -12.98 -11.74 1.60
N GLY A 65 -13.76 -11.17 2.53
CA GLY A 65 -13.71 -11.50 3.96
C GLY A 65 -12.62 -10.78 4.76
N ARG A 66 -11.85 -9.86 4.14
CA ARG A 66 -10.90 -8.99 4.83
C ARG A 66 -11.35 -7.54 4.66
N ARG A 67 -11.67 -6.88 5.77
CA ARG A 67 -12.10 -5.48 5.80
C ARG A 67 -11.00 -4.63 6.41
N ILE A 68 -10.49 -3.65 5.69
CA ILE A 68 -9.61 -2.64 6.27
C ILE A 68 -10.49 -1.66 7.04
N VAL A 69 -10.29 -1.60 8.35
CA VAL A 69 -11.08 -0.77 9.27
C VAL A 69 -10.52 0.64 9.33
N SER A 70 -9.20 0.78 9.37
CA SER A 70 -8.56 2.10 9.46
C SER A 70 -7.12 2.09 8.98
N LEU A 71 -6.71 3.24 8.45
CA LEU A 71 -5.31 3.61 8.25
C LEU A 71 -4.76 4.22 9.55
N CYS A 72 -4.12 3.40 10.37
CA CYS A 72 -3.69 3.78 11.72
C CYS A 72 -2.53 4.79 11.71
N SER A 73 -1.63 4.67 10.74
CA SER A 73 -0.49 5.57 10.59
C SER A 73 0.04 5.54 9.16
N VAL A 74 0.54 6.69 8.70
CA VAL A 74 1.31 6.82 7.45
C VAL A 74 2.54 7.67 7.74
N SER A 75 3.68 7.26 7.20
CA SER A 75 4.92 8.04 7.18
C SER A 75 5.50 8.00 5.78
N SER A 76 6.05 9.11 5.33
CA SER A 76 6.73 9.22 4.05
C SER A 76 8.13 9.79 4.24
N ASP A 77 9.05 9.39 3.37
CA ASP A 77 10.43 9.90 3.34
C ASP A 77 11.01 9.76 1.93
N ALA A 78 12.24 10.21 1.73
CA ALA A 78 12.98 10.02 0.48
C ALA A 78 14.45 9.66 0.74
N VAL A 79 14.98 8.81 -0.12
CA VAL A 79 16.40 8.46 -0.23
C VAL A 79 16.83 8.86 -1.63
N ALA A 80 17.36 10.08 -1.75
CA ALA A 80 17.67 10.71 -3.04
C ALA A 80 16.45 10.73 -3.99
N ASP A 81 16.51 10.00 -5.10
CA ASP A 81 15.46 9.87 -6.12
C ASP A 81 14.41 8.79 -5.80
N CYS A 82 14.68 7.94 -4.80
CA CYS A 82 13.76 6.91 -4.35
C CYS A 82 12.91 7.40 -3.18
N ARG A 83 11.60 7.23 -3.26
CA ARG A 83 10.66 7.64 -2.21
C ARG A 83 10.28 6.44 -1.35
N ARG A 84 9.95 6.67 -0.09
CA ARG A 84 9.46 5.66 0.84
C ARG A 84 8.10 6.06 1.37
N VAL A 85 7.18 5.10 1.46
CA VAL A 85 5.98 5.21 2.30
C VAL A 85 5.88 3.98 3.20
N GLY A 86 5.64 4.21 4.49
CA GLY A 86 5.32 3.17 5.45
C GLY A 86 3.96 3.43 6.05
N TYR A 87 3.10 2.41 6.10
CA TYR A 87 1.75 2.55 6.63
C TYR A 87 1.30 1.31 7.40
N ARG A 88 0.39 1.55 8.36
CA ARG A 88 -0.20 0.52 9.20
C ARG A 88 -1.70 0.53 9.08
N LEU A 89 -2.27 -0.65 8.86
CA LEU A 89 -3.69 -0.89 8.71
C LEU A 89 -4.21 -1.71 9.88
N LEU A 90 -5.39 -1.34 10.38
CA LEU A 90 -6.23 -2.25 11.17
C LEU A 90 -7.12 -3.00 10.19
N VAL A 91 -7.07 -4.33 10.24
CA VAL A 91 -7.79 -5.20 9.32
C VAL A 91 -8.58 -6.24 10.11
N GLN A 92 -9.87 -6.30 9.87
CA GLN A 92 -10.72 -7.37 10.39
C GLN A 92 -10.70 -8.54 9.41
N ARG A 93 -10.39 -9.72 9.93
CA ARG A 93 -10.40 -10.99 9.20
C ARG A 93 -10.91 -12.08 10.13
N ASP A 94 -11.87 -12.88 9.66
CA ASP A 94 -12.41 -14.02 10.40
C ASP A 94 -12.93 -13.62 11.81
N GLY A 95 -13.51 -12.42 11.92
CA GLY A 95 -14.03 -11.85 13.17
C GLY A 95 -12.95 -11.31 14.13
N LEU A 96 -11.68 -11.39 13.76
CA LEU A 96 -10.55 -10.97 14.58
C LEU A 96 -9.82 -9.76 13.97
N ASP A 97 -9.37 -8.87 14.84
CA ASP A 97 -8.63 -7.68 14.46
C ASP A 97 -7.13 -7.98 14.34
N HIS A 98 -6.54 -7.45 13.28
CA HIS A 98 -5.13 -7.62 12.99
C HIS A 98 -4.51 -6.29 12.58
N LEU A 99 -3.27 -6.05 12.98
CA LEU A 99 -2.42 -5.03 12.37
C LEU A 99 -1.65 -5.62 11.20
N VAL A 100 -1.61 -4.88 10.11
CA VAL A 100 -0.75 -5.14 8.96
C VAL A 100 0.08 -3.90 8.73
N GLU A 101 1.40 -4.04 8.71
CA GLU A 101 2.31 -2.98 8.32
C GLU A 101 2.96 -3.31 6.98
N GLN A 102 3.00 -2.31 6.11
CA GLN A 102 3.73 -2.38 4.85
C GLN A 102 4.70 -1.22 4.76
N GLN A 103 5.92 -1.53 4.32
CA GLN A 103 6.96 -0.56 3.99
C GLN A 103 7.21 -0.66 2.50
N ALA A 104 7.09 0.47 1.79
CA ALA A 104 7.22 0.52 0.35
C ALA A 104 8.26 1.55 -0.07
N PHE A 105 9.12 1.15 -1.01
CA PHE A 105 9.97 2.05 -1.78
C PHE A 105 9.40 2.19 -3.18
N TYR A 106 9.47 3.39 -3.75
CA TYR A 106 8.87 3.68 -5.04
C TYR A 106 9.57 4.84 -5.78
N THR A 107 9.49 4.81 -7.11
CA THR A 107 9.79 5.98 -7.96
C THR A 107 8.52 6.44 -8.66
N THR A 108 8.57 7.63 -9.25
CA THR A 108 7.43 8.21 -9.94
C THR A 108 7.81 8.75 -11.30
N ARG A 109 6.91 8.64 -12.27
CA ARG A 109 7.02 9.25 -13.59
C ARG A 109 5.69 9.87 -13.98
N GLY A 110 5.68 11.17 -14.24
CA GLY A 110 4.43 11.88 -14.58
C GLY A 110 3.42 11.91 -13.43
N GLY A 111 3.86 11.89 -12.17
CA GLY A 111 2.99 11.97 -10.99
C GLY A 111 2.30 10.65 -10.60
N VAL A 112 2.68 9.53 -11.23
CA VAL A 112 2.22 8.18 -10.88
C VAL A 112 3.42 7.28 -10.57
N ILE A 113 3.19 6.23 -9.77
CA ILE A 113 4.22 5.28 -9.36
C ILE A 113 4.60 4.39 -10.55
N ASP A 114 5.87 4.38 -10.97
CA ASP A 114 6.35 3.57 -12.10
C ASP A 114 7.20 2.36 -11.67
N TRP A 115 7.69 2.37 -10.44
CA TRP A 115 8.36 1.26 -9.79
C TRP A 115 7.94 1.18 -8.32
N LEU A 116 7.62 -0.02 -7.83
CA LEU A 116 7.12 -0.22 -6.47
C LEU A 116 7.67 -1.52 -5.87
N ARG A 117 8.22 -1.42 -4.65
CA ARG A 117 8.68 -2.56 -3.84
C ARG A 117 8.03 -2.51 -2.47
N VAL A 118 7.26 -3.54 -2.12
CA VAL A 118 6.52 -3.60 -0.83
C VAL A 118 6.99 -4.77 0.02
N LEU A 119 7.33 -4.52 1.29
CA LEU A 119 7.53 -5.56 2.29
C LEU A 119 6.42 -5.49 3.33
N CYS A 120 5.82 -6.64 3.65
CA CYS A 120 4.66 -6.74 4.52
C CYS A 120 4.97 -7.57 5.78
N SER A 121 4.53 -7.09 6.95
CA SER A 121 4.59 -7.84 8.21
C SER A 121 3.68 -9.09 8.24
N GLY A 122 2.72 -9.16 7.31
CA GLY A 122 1.55 -10.02 7.41
C GLY A 122 0.59 -9.60 8.52
N TYR A 123 -0.47 -10.38 8.67
CA TYR A 123 -1.51 -10.20 9.69
C TYR A 123 -0.94 -10.49 11.09
N ARG A 124 -0.83 -9.47 11.95
CA ARG A 124 -0.43 -9.59 13.36
C ARG A 124 -1.68 -9.42 14.25
N PRO A 125 -2.05 -10.38 15.09
CA PRO A 125 -3.26 -10.28 15.90
C PRO A 125 -3.19 -9.10 16.87
N VAL A 126 -4.33 -8.44 17.11
CA VAL A 126 -4.50 -7.38 18.11
C VAL A 126 -5.29 -7.96 19.28
N GLY A 127 -4.72 -7.90 20.47
CA GLY A 127 -5.29 -8.54 21.66
C GLY A 127 -4.87 -10.01 21.75
N SER A 128 -4.09 -10.29 22.78
CA SER A 128 -3.78 -11.63 23.30
C SER A 128 -4.22 -11.66 24.75
#